data_AF-A0A402ASQ8-F1
#
_entry.id   AF-A0A402ASQ8-F1
#
_cell.length_a   1.000
_cell.length_b   1.000
_cell.length_c   1.000
_cell.angle_alpha   90.00
_cell.angle_beta   90.00
_cell.angle_gamma   90.00
#
_symmetry.space_group_name_H-M   'P 1'
#
loop_
_entity.id
_entity.type
_entity.pdbx_description
1 polymer ?
#
loop_
_entity_poly.entity_id
_entity_poly.type
_entity_poly.pdbx_seq_one_letter_code
_entity_poly.pdbx_strand_id
1 'polypeptide(L)' 'MAFEELGIHIGKDVQLVSLSNADSPILFGRTRNMTLLEMNSADLIRSMFTLLESLMNGEQPHEDSIYIQPRLRME' A
#
# COMPACT_ATOMS: atom_id res chain seq x y z
N MET A 1 12.34 -16.71 -6.94
CA MET A 1 12.73 -15.54 -6.11
C MET A 1 13.94 -15.93 -5.27
N ALA A 2 14.81 -15.00 -4.91
CA ALA A 2 16.06 -15.30 -4.19
C ALA A 2 15.86 -16.19 -2.94
N PHE A 3 14.77 -16.02 -2.17
CA PHE A 3 14.47 -16.91 -1.04
C PHE A 3 14.10 -18.33 -1.45
N GLU A 4 13.30 -18.50 -2.49
CA GLU A 4 12.94 -19.82 -3.03
C GLU A 4 14.19 -20.55 -3.57
N GLU A 5 15.07 -19.82 -4.26
CA GLU A 5 16.33 -20.35 -4.80
C GLU A 5 17.30 -20.78 -3.70
N LEU A 6 17.24 -20.13 -2.53
CA LEU A 6 18.03 -20.45 -1.34
C LEU A 6 17.34 -21.45 -0.40
N GLY A 7 16.13 -21.90 -0.72
CA GLY A 7 15.34 -22.80 0.13
C GLY A 7 14.90 -22.19 1.47
N ILE A 8 14.81 -20.85 1.54
CA ILE A 8 14.37 -20.10 2.72
C ILE A 8 12.85 -19.92 2.67
N HIS A 9 12.15 -20.34 3.72
CA HIS A 9 10.69 -20.30 3.81
C HIS A 9 10.21 -19.06 4.58
N ILE A 10 9.53 -18.15 3.90
CA ILE A 10 8.91 -16.97 4.52
C ILE A 10 7.80 -17.41 5.50
N GLY A 11 7.76 -16.77 6.66
CA GLY A 11 6.84 -17.07 7.77
C GLY A 11 7.35 -18.16 8.71
N LYS A 12 8.36 -18.94 8.30
CA LYS A 12 8.99 -19.98 9.12
C LYS A 12 10.44 -19.65 9.46
N ASP A 13 11.27 -19.49 8.43
CA ASP A 13 12.70 -19.23 8.57
C ASP A 13 12.97 -17.73 8.74
N VAL A 14 12.15 -16.89 8.09
CA VAL A 14 12.23 -15.42 8.16
C VAL A 14 10.83 -14.82 8.17
N GLN A 15 10.59 -13.83 9.05
CA GLN A 15 9.41 -12.97 9.02
C GLN A 15 9.67 -11.78 8.09
N LEU A 16 8.72 -11.45 7.22
CA LEU A 16 8.89 -10.39 6.23
C LEU A 16 7.70 -9.42 6.28
N VAL A 17 8.04 -8.13 6.36
CA VAL A 17 7.09 -7.01 6.26
C VAL A 17 7.40 -6.20 5.00
N SER A 18 6.40 -5.97 4.14
CA SER A 18 6.56 -5.16 2.93
C SER A 18 5.47 -4.11 2.79
N LEU A 19 5.79 -3.02 2.10
CA LEU A 19 4.81 -2.09 1.57
C LEU A 19 4.29 -2.63 0.23
N SER A 20 2.99 -2.52 -0.02
CA SER A 20 2.39 -2.86 -1.31
C SER A 20 1.23 -1.93 -1.66
N ASN A 21 0.83 -1.95 -2.93
CA ASN A 21 -0.48 -1.44 -3.31
C ASN A 21 -1.52 -2.53 -3.05
N ALA A 22 -2.67 -2.16 -2.48
CA ALA A 22 -3.79 -3.06 -2.31
C ALA A 22 -4.18 -3.68 -3.66
N ASP A 23 -4.55 -4.97 -3.63
CA ASP A 23 -5.04 -5.72 -4.79
C ASP A 23 -4.09 -5.78 -6.00
N SER A 24 -2.78 -5.57 -5.78
CA SER A 24 -1.78 -5.60 -6.84
C SER A 24 -1.71 -6.98 -7.52
N PRO A 25 -2.13 -7.14 -8.79
CA PRO A 25 -2.23 -8.46 -9.42
C PRO A 25 -0.87 -9.15 -9.59
N ILE A 26 0.20 -8.36 -9.74
CA ILE A 26 1.57 -8.87 -9.90
C ILE A 26 2.11 -9.54 -8.63
N LEU A 27 1.54 -9.21 -7.47
CA LEU A 27 1.90 -9.75 -6.16
C LEU A 27 0.98 -10.89 -5.71
N PHE A 28 -0.03 -11.24 -6.51
CA PHE A 28 -0.98 -12.29 -6.19
C PHE A 28 -0.27 -13.65 -6.05
N GLY A 29 -0.54 -14.35 -4.94
CA GLY A 29 0.10 -15.62 -4.59
C GLY A 29 1.58 -15.53 -4.17
N ARG A 30 2.27 -14.42 -4.43
CA ARG A 30 3.68 -14.20 -4.05
C ARG A 30 3.87 -13.62 -2.66
N THR A 31 2.79 -13.10 -2.08
CA THR A 31 2.81 -12.42 -0.77
C THR A 31 2.28 -13.27 0.37
N ARG A 32 2.12 -14.57 0.13
CA ARG A 32 1.67 -15.52 1.13
C ARG A 32 2.66 -15.58 2.29
N ASN A 33 2.17 -15.59 3.52
CA ASN A 33 2.98 -15.59 4.75
C ASN A 33 3.80 -14.31 4.97
N MET A 34 3.48 -13.21 4.27
CA MET A 34 4.08 -11.89 4.46
C MET A 34 3.09 -10.97 5.16
N THR A 35 3.58 -10.14 6.09
CA THR A 35 2.80 -9.01 6.58
C THR A 35 2.94 -7.85 5.61
N LEU A 36 1.82 -7.24 5.24
CA LEU A 36 1.80 -6.13 4.28
C LEU A 36 1.17 -4.89 4.86
N LEU A 37 1.80 -3.75 4.58
CA LEU A 37 1.19 -2.43 4.68
C LEU A 37 0.70 -2.05 3.29
N GLU A 38 -0.61 -2.09 3.10
CA GLU A 38 -1.24 -1.88 1.80
C GLU A 38 -1.75 -0.44 1.66
N MET A 39 -1.30 0.23 0.61
CA MET A 39 -1.81 1.52 0.19
C MET A 39 -2.95 1.32 -0.81
N ASN A 40 -4.11 1.92 -0.55
CA ASN A 40 -5.19 1.96 -1.53
C ASN A 40 -4.95 3.11 -2.51
N SER A 41 -4.47 2.79 -3.71
CA SER A 41 -4.21 3.78 -4.75
C SER A 41 -5.47 4.55 -5.17
N ALA A 42 -6.66 3.95 -5.07
CA ALA A 42 -7.91 4.64 -5.39
C ALA A 42 -8.19 5.78 -4.40
N ASP A 43 -7.93 5.55 -3.10
CA ASP A 43 -8.12 6.58 -2.07
C ASP A 43 -7.12 7.73 -2.25
N LEU A 44 -5.87 7.40 -2.61
CA LEU A 44 -4.84 8.40 -2.92
C LEU A 44 -5.24 9.26 -4.13
N ILE A 45 -5.61 8.64 -5.25
CA ILE A 45 -6.01 9.35 -6.47
C ILE A 45 -7.23 10.23 -6.20
N ARG A 46 -8.26 9.68 -5.55
CA ARG A 46 -9.46 10.44 -5.19
C ARG A 46 -9.12 11.66 -4.36
N SER A 47 -8.28 11.51 -3.34
CA SER A 47 -7.89 12.62 -2.46
C SER A 47 -7.10 13.70 -3.21
N MET A 48 -6.22 13.30 -4.14
CA MET A 48 -5.51 14.25 -5.00
C MET A 48 -6.46 15.06 -5.87
N PHE A 49 -7.45 14.41 -6.51
CA PHE A 49 -8.41 15.12 -7.36
C PHE A 49 -9.34 16.04 -6.55
N THR A 50 -9.78 15.60 -5.37
CA THR A 50 -10.58 16.45 -4.46
C THR A 50 -9.80 17.70 -4.03
N LEU A 51 -8.53 17.54 -3.65
CA LEU A 51 -7.70 18.69 -3.28
C LEU A 51 -7.50 19.64 -4.46
N LEU A 52 -7.24 19.11 -5.65
CA LEU A 52 -7.10 19.91 -6.86
C LEU A 52 -8.38 20.70 -7.19
N GLU A 53 -9.55 20.06 -7.08
CA GLU A 53 -10.85 20.71 -7.31
C GLU A 53 -11.08 21.88 -6.35
N SER A 54 -10.82 21.69 -5.05
CA SER A 54 -10.88 22.76 -4.05
C SER A 54 -9.96 23.94 -4.41
N LEU A 55 -8.71 23.66 -4.77
CA LEU A 55 -7.76 24.71 -5.18
C LEU A 55 -8.21 25.46 -6.43
N MET A 56 -8.76 24.74 -7.43
CA MET A 56 -9.31 25.34 -8.64
C MET A 56 -10.52 26.25 -8.37
N ASN A 57 -11.30 25.94 -7.34
CA ASN A 57 -12.44 26.74 -6.90
C ASN A 57 -12.03 27.94 -6.03
N GLY A 58 -10.73 28.13 -5.77
CA GLY A 58 -10.21 29.19 -4.90
C GLY A 58 -10.44 28.93 -3.41
N GLU A 59 -10.79 27.69 -3.04
CA GLU A 59 -10.87 27.29 -1.64
C GLU A 59 -9.46 27.22 -1.04
N GLN A 60 -9.35 27.52 0.25
CA GLN A 60 -8.13 27.32 1.03
C GLN A 60 -8.33 26.08 1.89
N PRO A 61 -7.72 24.94 1.55
CA PRO A 61 -7.79 23.73 2.37
C PRO A 61 -7.30 24.03 3.79
N HIS A 62 -7.96 23.47 4.80
CA HIS A 62 -7.52 23.63 6.20
C HIS A 62 -6.14 23.01 6.46
N GLU A 63 -5.73 22.05 5.62
CA GLU A 63 -4.46 21.34 5.71
C GLU A 63 -3.85 21.19 4.31
N ASP A 64 -2.56 21.46 4.18
CA ASP A 64 -1.80 21.32 2.92
C ASP A 64 -1.39 19.86 2.64
N SER A 65 -1.79 18.93 3.52
CA SER A 65 -1.42 17.52 3.45
C SER A 65 -2.61 16.62 3.81
N ILE A 66 -2.81 15.56 3.03
CA ILE A 66 -3.85 14.55 3.29
C ILE A 66 -3.14 13.25 3.66
N TYR A 67 -3.43 12.73 4.85
CA TYR A 67 -2.93 11.43 5.29
C TYR A 67 -3.85 10.30 4.82
N ILE A 68 -3.32 9.39 4.01
CA ILE A 68 -4.03 8.17 3.58
C ILE A 68 -3.55 7.01 4.45
N GLN A 69 -4.44 6.55 5.33
CA GLN A 69 -4.14 5.46 6.26
C GLN A 69 -3.90 4.14 5.49
N PRO A 70 -2.71 3.52 5.61
CA PRO A 70 -2.48 2.19 5.06
C PRO A 70 -3.29 1.14 5.81
N ARG A 71 -3.65 0.06 5.10
CA ARG A 71 -4.29 -1.13 5.68
C ARG A 71 -3.25 -2.18 6.00
N LEU A 72 -3.36 -2.80 7.17
CA LEU A 72 -2.52 -3.92 7.56
C LEU A 72 -3.15 -5.22 7.06
N ARG A 73 -2.43 -5.98 6.22
CA ARG A 73 -2.81 -7.34 5.81
C ARG A 73 -1.83 -8.34 6.43
N MET A 74 -2.37 -9.29 7.17
CA MET A 74 -1.64 -10.40 7.78
C MET A 74 -2.27 -11.69 7.27
N GLU A 75 -1.56 -12.40 6.40
CA GLU A 75 -1.97 -13.71 5.86
C GLU A 75 -0.86 -14.74 6.01
#